data_AF-A0A7L0IAC2-F1
#
_entry.id   AF-A0A7L0IAC2-F1
#
_cell.length_a   1.000
_cell.length_b   1.000
_cell.length_c   1.000
_cell.angle_alpha   90.00
_cell.angle_beta   90.00
_cell.angle_gamma   90.00
#
_symmetry.space_group_name_H-M   'P 1'
#
loop_
_entity.id
_entity.type
_entity.pdbx_description
1 polymer ?
#
loop_
_entity_poly.entity_id
_entity_poly.type
_entity_poly.pdbx_seq_one_letter_code
_entity_poly.pdbx_strand_id
1 'polypeptide(L)'
;DICKSVNHGCEHACVNAGDSFVCKCREGFLLREDGKTCKNKDLCKSVNHGCEHVCVNTDDSYICKCHDGFLLREDGKTCRNKDVCNSVSHGCEQLCVNTEDSYICKCREKFILKEDGKTCRYKDVCNSVDHGCEHICVNTDDSYICNCHEDFILREDGKTCRSKNICKTVSHGCEHVCVPTGDSYTCQCHEGFILRRDRKTCRNKDLCKSIDHGCEHMCISNNNSYSCQCHEGFVLRQDGKTCRNKDVCKSVAHGCEHTCVNNGDSYICKCPEGYVLKEDQKTCRLCTDGPLDLVFVIDGSKSLGEDNFEIVKEFVSGVLDSLEISPKAARVGLLQYSTEVRTEFTLRQFSSAKDMKKAVSQMKYMGRGSMTGLALKQMVERSFTEAEGARPFSANVPRISIVFTDGRAQDEVSEWAARAKRNGIIIYAIGIGKAIEEELLEIASEPSYKHLFYAEDFTAMEDISEELRARICEALRESAHQQDPASGRFHKTGPQPSGPESTTIAITDVIACPNLAVHHKYLFEDSHTHSTRTTGNQSTLHCFSFSAKASKDKDQCKCENLVTFQNYATNEVQRLTQRYI
;
A
#
# COMPACT_ATOMS: atom_id res chain seq x y z
N ASP A 1 141.87 47.20 -82.74
CA ASP A 1 140.49 47.50 -82.30
C ASP A 1 139.59 46.36 -82.76
N ILE A 2 139.40 45.38 -81.88
CA ILE A 2 138.75 44.10 -82.15
C ILE A 2 137.24 44.29 -82.31
N CYS A 3 136.63 45.21 -81.54
CA CYS A 3 135.22 45.59 -81.69
C CYS A 3 134.88 46.27 -83.04
N LYS A 4 135.88 46.65 -83.86
CA LYS A 4 135.67 47.22 -85.20
C LYS A 4 135.96 46.25 -86.35
N SER A 5 136.67 45.14 -86.11
CA SER A 5 137.06 44.21 -87.20
C SER A 5 136.01 43.14 -87.49
N VAL A 6 135.19 42.74 -86.51
CA VAL A 6 134.09 41.78 -86.64
C VAL A 6 132.95 42.20 -85.69
N ASN A 7 131.69 41.93 -86.06
CA ASN A 7 130.57 42.06 -85.12
C ASN A 7 130.52 40.86 -84.17
N HIS A 8 130.80 41.10 -82.89
CA HIS A 8 130.87 40.03 -81.87
C HIS A 8 129.52 39.62 -81.27
N GLY A 9 128.42 40.30 -81.62
CA GLY A 9 127.07 39.95 -81.19
C GLY A 9 126.71 40.41 -79.77
N CYS A 10 127.25 41.55 -79.32
CA CYS A 10 126.82 42.20 -78.07
C CYS A 10 125.47 42.90 -78.25
N GLU A 11 124.52 42.70 -77.33
CA GLU A 11 123.18 43.31 -77.41
C GLU A 11 123.21 44.84 -77.26
N HIS A 12 124.07 45.36 -76.39
CA HIS A 12 124.10 46.80 -76.04
C HIS A 12 125.38 47.54 -76.51
N ALA A 13 126.56 47.07 -76.13
CA ALA A 13 127.84 47.66 -76.52
C ALA A 13 128.99 46.64 -76.49
N CYS A 14 129.96 46.77 -77.40
CA CYS A 14 131.23 46.04 -77.39
C CYS A 14 132.35 46.96 -76.87
N VAL A 15 133.21 46.45 -75.99
CA VAL A 15 134.37 47.15 -75.45
C VAL A 15 135.62 46.29 -75.65
N ASN A 16 136.72 46.88 -76.15
CA ASN A 16 137.99 46.17 -76.30
C ASN A 16 138.64 45.92 -74.93
N ALA A 17 139.21 44.73 -74.74
CA ALA A 17 139.84 44.28 -73.50
C ALA A 17 141.17 43.57 -73.83
N GLY A 18 142.22 44.36 -74.05
CA GLY A 18 143.53 43.85 -74.53
C GLY A 18 143.38 43.16 -75.88
N ASP A 19 143.83 41.91 -75.96
CA ASP A 19 143.74 41.03 -77.14
C ASP A 19 142.34 40.38 -77.32
N SER A 20 141.33 40.85 -76.59
CA SER A 20 139.95 40.33 -76.60
C SER A 20 138.90 41.45 -76.58
N PHE A 21 137.63 41.09 -76.48
CA PHE A 21 136.50 42.01 -76.30
C PHE A 21 135.60 41.55 -75.14
N VAL A 22 134.81 42.47 -74.60
CA VAL A 22 133.76 42.22 -73.60
C VAL A 22 132.51 43.01 -73.98
N CYS A 23 131.33 42.40 -73.86
CA CYS A 23 130.06 43.11 -74.02
C CYS A 23 129.65 43.83 -72.73
N LYS A 24 129.06 45.02 -72.84
CA LYS A 24 128.57 45.80 -71.68
C LYS A 24 127.13 46.27 -71.91
N CYS A 25 126.29 46.10 -70.90
CA CYS A 25 124.92 46.62 -70.91
C CYS A 25 124.88 48.12 -70.56
N ARG A 26 123.80 48.79 -70.98
CA ARG A 26 123.44 50.15 -70.54
C ARG A 26 122.95 50.12 -69.08
N GLU A 27 122.94 51.27 -68.42
CA GLU A 27 122.41 51.37 -67.05
C GLU A 27 120.95 50.90 -66.96
N GLY A 28 120.57 50.34 -65.81
CA GLY A 28 119.32 49.60 -65.62
C GLY A 28 119.43 48.10 -65.97
N PHE A 29 120.37 47.70 -66.82
CA PHE A 29 120.45 46.32 -67.33
C PHE A 29 121.72 45.57 -66.87
N LEU A 30 121.58 44.29 -66.58
CA LEU A 30 122.66 43.37 -66.22
C LEU A 30 123.01 42.44 -67.39
N LEU A 31 124.30 42.19 -67.62
CA LEU A 31 124.76 41.21 -68.60
C LEU A 31 124.41 39.78 -68.13
N ARG A 32 124.00 38.91 -69.06
CA ARG A 32 123.76 37.49 -68.77
C ARG A 32 125.07 36.69 -68.81
N GLU A 33 125.00 35.46 -68.31
CA GLU A 33 126.14 34.52 -68.27
C GLU A 33 126.62 34.07 -69.67
N ASP A 34 125.82 34.32 -70.72
CA ASP A 34 126.25 34.18 -72.12
C ASP A 34 127.30 35.22 -72.55
N GLY A 35 127.57 36.23 -71.73
CA GLY A 35 128.53 37.29 -71.98
C GLY A 35 128.12 38.27 -73.09
N LYS A 36 126.87 38.24 -73.56
CA LYS A 36 126.42 38.97 -74.75
C LYS A 36 125.07 39.67 -74.62
N THR A 37 124.09 39.03 -73.98
CA THR A 37 122.73 39.57 -73.84
C THR A 37 122.53 40.24 -72.48
N CYS A 38 121.45 41.02 -72.36
CA CYS A 38 121.13 41.81 -71.19
C CYS A 38 119.79 41.39 -70.56
N LYS A 39 119.55 41.80 -69.31
CA LYS A 39 118.26 41.66 -68.62
C LYS A 39 117.96 42.88 -67.75
N ASN A 40 116.69 43.29 -67.71
CA ASN A 40 116.24 44.41 -66.89
C ASN A 40 116.32 44.06 -65.39
N LYS A 41 116.44 45.08 -64.52
CA LYS A 41 116.69 44.91 -63.07
C LYS A 41 115.38 45.06 -62.28
N ASP A 42 114.91 43.96 -61.69
CA ASP A 42 113.72 43.88 -60.83
C ASP A 42 113.72 44.96 -59.72
N LEU A 43 112.80 45.92 -59.82
CA LEU A 43 112.73 47.08 -58.93
C LEU A 43 112.08 46.73 -57.59
N CYS A 44 111.04 45.89 -57.56
CA CYS A 44 110.37 45.46 -56.33
C CYS A 44 111.28 44.63 -55.40
N LYS A 45 112.33 43.97 -55.94
CA LYS A 45 113.36 43.30 -55.13
C LYS A 45 114.59 44.17 -54.80
N SER A 46 114.72 45.34 -55.42
CA SER A 46 115.91 46.20 -55.27
C SER A 46 115.85 47.19 -54.11
N VAL A 47 114.64 47.67 -53.78
CA VAL A 47 114.34 48.65 -52.72
C VAL A 47 112.96 48.33 -52.15
N ASN A 48 112.73 48.51 -50.85
CA ASN A 48 111.37 48.46 -50.29
C ASN A 48 110.62 49.75 -50.63
N HIS A 49 109.58 49.63 -51.47
CA HIS A 49 108.79 50.77 -51.93
C HIS A 49 107.65 51.18 -50.99
N GLY A 50 107.42 50.44 -49.90
CA GLY A 50 106.42 50.78 -48.89
C GLY A 50 104.97 50.48 -49.29
N CYS A 51 104.74 49.41 -50.06
CA CYS A 51 103.39 48.86 -50.26
C CYS A 51 102.95 48.12 -48.99
N GLU A 52 101.71 48.31 -48.53
CA GLU A 52 101.18 47.62 -47.34
C GLU A 52 101.00 46.11 -47.55
N HIS A 53 100.61 45.70 -48.76
CA HIS A 53 100.38 44.30 -49.12
C HIS A 53 101.37 43.81 -50.19
N VAL A 54 101.13 44.07 -51.49
CA VAL A 54 101.91 43.47 -52.59
C VAL A 54 102.52 44.53 -53.51
N CYS A 55 103.84 44.46 -53.72
CA CYS A 55 104.55 45.19 -54.79
C CYS A 55 104.50 44.37 -56.09
N VAL A 56 104.10 45.00 -57.20
CA VAL A 56 104.12 44.40 -58.54
C VAL A 56 104.98 45.26 -59.46
N ASN A 57 106.02 44.67 -60.03
CA ASN A 57 106.92 45.34 -60.97
C ASN A 57 106.22 45.51 -62.33
N THR A 58 106.36 46.67 -62.95
CA THR A 58 105.94 46.95 -64.35
C THR A 58 107.17 47.29 -65.20
N ASP A 59 107.03 47.36 -66.52
CA ASP A 59 108.21 47.45 -67.42
C ASP A 59 109.10 48.68 -67.16
N ASP A 60 108.48 49.80 -66.73
CA ASP A 60 109.15 51.07 -66.41
C ASP A 60 109.10 51.45 -64.90
N SER A 61 108.39 50.71 -64.03
CA SER A 61 108.10 51.14 -62.65
C SER A 61 107.63 50.00 -61.71
N TYR A 62 106.90 50.33 -60.65
CA TYR A 62 106.15 49.41 -59.79
C TYR A 62 104.76 49.96 -59.46
N ILE A 63 103.84 49.09 -59.02
CA ILE A 63 102.57 49.46 -58.38
C ILE A 63 102.35 48.68 -57.09
N CYS A 64 101.58 49.22 -56.16
CA CYS A 64 101.08 48.49 -55.01
C CYS A 64 99.68 47.89 -55.30
N LYS A 65 99.40 46.68 -54.79
CA LYS A 65 98.07 46.06 -54.77
C LYS A 65 97.73 45.55 -53.38
N CYS A 66 96.45 45.66 -53.02
CA CYS A 66 95.88 45.04 -51.81
C CYS A 66 95.42 43.60 -52.10
N HIS A 67 95.25 42.80 -51.04
CA HIS A 67 94.57 41.51 -51.13
C HIS A 67 93.05 41.67 -51.26
N ASP A 68 92.35 40.60 -51.66
CA ASP A 68 90.90 40.59 -51.80
C ASP A 68 90.19 40.96 -50.48
N GLY A 69 89.12 41.74 -50.59
CA GLY A 69 88.43 42.35 -49.44
C GLY A 69 88.90 43.78 -49.10
N PHE A 70 90.09 44.18 -49.58
CA PHE A 70 90.66 45.50 -49.32
C PHE A 70 90.68 46.39 -50.56
N LEU A 71 90.58 47.71 -50.36
CA LEU A 71 90.72 48.74 -51.39
C LEU A 71 92.00 49.55 -51.14
N LEU A 72 92.79 49.80 -52.19
CA LEU A 72 93.94 50.70 -52.14
C LEU A 72 93.45 52.14 -51.88
N ARG A 73 94.15 52.88 -51.02
CA ARG A 73 93.85 54.30 -50.75
C ARG A 73 94.44 55.19 -51.84
N GLU A 74 94.03 56.47 -51.82
CA GLU A 74 94.48 57.50 -52.76
C GLU A 74 95.99 57.80 -52.65
N ASP A 75 96.66 57.38 -51.57
CA ASP A 75 98.13 57.42 -51.45
C ASP A 75 98.86 56.40 -52.34
N GLY A 76 98.13 55.47 -52.96
CA GLY A 76 98.68 54.43 -53.83
C GLY A 76 99.50 53.36 -53.12
N LYS A 77 99.48 53.28 -51.78
CA LYS A 77 100.36 52.41 -50.98
C LYS A 77 99.66 51.66 -49.85
N THR A 78 98.74 52.31 -49.14
CA THR A 78 98.01 51.71 -48.01
C THR A 78 96.66 51.16 -48.45
N CYS A 79 96.08 50.30 -47.62
CA CYS A 79 94.82 49.63 -47.89
C CYS A 79 93.75 50.03 -46.86
N ARG A 80 92.49 49.71 -47.16
CA ARG A 80 91.36 49.78 -46.21
C ARG A 80 90.38 48.65 -46.44
N ASN A 81 89.79 48.14 -45.36
CA ASN A 81 88.69 47.18 -45.43
C ASN A 81 87.53 47.76 -46.26
N LYS A 82 86.93 46.92 -47.11
CA LYS A 82 85.69 47.22 -47.82
C LYS A 82 84.52 47.10 -46.84
N ASP A 83 83.75 48.17 -46.65
CA ASP A 83 82.60 48.21 -45.73
C ASP A 83 81.61 47.06 -46.03
N VAL A 84 81.40 46.18 -45.05
CA VAL A 84 80.60 44.96 -45.22
C VAL A 84 79.14 45.18 -44.83
N CYS A 85 78.85 45.94 -43.76
CA CYS A 85 77.48 46.25 -43.38
C CYS A 85 76.73 47.09 -44.43
N ASN A 86 77.43 47.91 -45.24
CA ASN A 86 76.84 48.61 -46.38
C ASN A 86 76.70 47.74 -47.65
N SER A 87 76.95 46.42 -47.58
CA SER A 87 76.67 45.49 -48.67
C SER A 87 75.23 44.95 -48.62
N VAL A 88 74.67 44.63 -49.79
CA VAL A 88 73.26 44.20 -49.97
C VAL A 88 72.90 42.90 -49.22
N SER A 89 73.89 42.13 -48.76
CA SER A 89 73.65 40.93 -47.94
C SER A 89 74.80 40.70 -46.95
N HIS A 90 74.81 41.49 -45.87
CA HIS A 90 75.74 41.34 -44.75
C HIS A 90 75.38 40.20 -43.77
N GLY A 91 74.28 39.46 -44.03
CA GLY A 91 73.98 38.19 -43.34
C GLY A 91 73.68 38.27 -41.83
N CYS A 92 73.32 39.44 -41.29
CA CYS A 92 72.81 39.58 -39.91
C CYS A 92 71.29 39.71 -39.92
N GLU A 93 70.60 39.06 -38.98
CA GLU A 93 69.12 39.11 -38.91
C GLU A 93 68.56 40.49 -38.54
N GLN A 94 69.21 41.22 -37.61
CA GLN A 94 68.62 42.42 -37.01
C GLN A 94 69.48 43.68 -37.10
N LEU A 95 70.74 43.63 -36.67
CA LEU A 95 71.69 44.75 -36.67
C LEU A 95 73.08 44.25 -37.11
N CYS A 96 73.75 45.02 -37.96
CA CYS A 96 75.15 44.82 -38.37
C CYS A 96 75.99 46.00 -37.85
N VAL A 97 77.17 45.71 -37.31
CA VAL A 97 78.13 46.72 -36.85
C VAL A 97 79.51 46.36 -37.37
N ASN A 98 80.09 47.19 -38.25
CA ASN A 98 81.48 47.04 -38.69
C ASN A 98 82.43 47.20 -37.48
N THR A 99 83.51 46.44 -37.47
CA THR A 99 84.64 46.54 -36.53
C THR A 99 85.91 46.88 -37.32
N GLU A 100 87.06 47.04 -36.65
CA GLU A 100 88.31 47.40 -37.32
C GLU A 100 88.77 46.31 -38.32
N ASP A 101 88.63 45.03 -37.92
CA ASP A 101 89.01 43.87 -38.72
C ASP A 101 87.87 43.24 -39.55
N SER A 102 86.59 43.46 -39.19
CA SER A 102 85.46 42.72 -39.79
C SER A 102 84.10 43.38 -39.52
N TYR A 103 83.05 42.59 -39.27
CA TYR A 103 81.76 43.03 -38.75
C TYR A 103 81.20 42.03 -37.73
N ILE A 104 80.30 42.49 -36.86
CA ILE A 104 79.55 41.66 -35.92
C ILE A 104 78.05 41.91 -36.03
N CYS A 105 77.26 40.86 -35.82
CA CYS A 105 75.81 40.97 -35.72
C CYS A 105 75.39 41.27 -34.28
N LYS A 106 74.32 42.05 -34.11
CA LYS A 106 73.67 42.32 -32.81
C LYS A 106 72.15 42.15 -32.92
N CYS A 107 71.52 41.90 -31.79
CA CYS A 107 70.07 41.82 -31.66
C CYS A 107 69.51 43.08 -30.99
N ARG A 108 68.22 43.35 -31.20
CA ARG A 108 67.47 44.41 -30.52
C ARG A 108 67.13 44.00 -29.09
N GLU A 109 66.63 44.93 -28.28
CA GLU A 109 66.16 44.63 -26.92
C GLU A 109 65.11 43.51 -26.93
N LYS A 110 65.06 42.73 -25.84
CA LYS A 110 64.34 41.45 -25.70
C LYS A 110 64.86 40.26 -26.52
N PHE A 111 65.84 40.43 -27.40
CA PHE A 111 66.44 39.34 -28.18
C PHE A 111 67.90 39.04 -27.77
N ILE A 112 68.31 37.78 -27.90
CA ILE A 112 69.69 37.31 -27.69
C ILE A 112 70.21 36.65 -28.98
N LEU A 113 71.49 36.86 -29.29
CA LEU A 113 72.15 36.26 -30.44
C LEU A 113 72.28 34.74 -30.24
N LYS A 114 72.05 33.95 -31.29
CA LYS A 114 72.26 32.49 -31.27
C LYS A 114 73.75 32.17 -31.44
N GLU A 115 74.11 30.92 -31.20
CA GLU A 115 75.49 30.40 -31.35
C GLU A 115 76.02 30.48 -32.81
N ASP A 116 75.14 30.68 -33.80
CA ASP A 116 75.52 30.97 -35.18
C ASP A 116 76.12 32.37 -35.41
N GLY A 117 76.08 33.24 -34.39
CA GLY A 117 76.62 34.60 -34.42
C GLY A 117 75.88 35.57 -35.35
N LYS A 118 74.71 35.20 -35.89
CA LYS A 118 74.03 35.92 -36.98
C LYS A 118 72.53 36.09 -36.80
N THR A 119 71.86 35.09 -36.23
CA THR A 119 70.42 35.11 -35.99
C THR A 119 70.11 35.35 -34.52
N CYS A 120 68.90 35.83 -34.24
CA CYS A 120 68.46 36.17 -32.90
C CYS A 120 67.36 35.19 -32.45
N ARG A 121 67.20 35.03 -31.13
CA ARG A 121 66.01 34.42 -30.52
C ARG A 121 65.44 35.36 -29.46
N TYR A 122 64.13 35.33 -29.29
CA TYR A 122 63.48 36.03 -28.20
C TYR A 122 63.98 35.48 -26.86
N LYS A 123 64.08 36.34 -25.84
CA LYS A 123 64.43 35.94 -24.48
C LYS A 123 63.24 35.20 -23.86
N ASP A 124 63.39 33.90 -23.66
CA ASP A 124 62.40 33.07 -22.99
C ASP A 124 62.11 33.60 -21.57
N VAL A 125 60.89 34.06 -21.33
CA VAL A 125 60.45 34.67 -20.07
C VAL A 125 60.08 33.58 -19.08
N CYS A 126 59.32 32.56 -19.51
CA CYS A 126 58.92 31.41 -18.71
C CYS A 126 60.11 30.64 -18.13
N ASN A 127 61.20 30.47 -18.89
CA ASN A 127 62.41 29.80 -18.40
C ASN A 127 63.40 30.74 -17.67
N SER A 128 63.04 32.01 -17.40
CA SER A 128 63.95 32.97 -16.74
C SER A 128 63.73 33.12 -15.23
N VAL A 129 62.50 32.89 -14.74
CA VAL A 129 62.08 32.97 -13.34
C VAL A 129 60.87 32.02 -13.17
N ASP A 130 60.67 31.43 -11.99
CA ASP A 130 59.38 30.80 -11.69
C ASP A 130 58.28 31.86 -11.56
N HIS A 131 57.26 31.76 -12.41
CA HIS A 131 56.11 32.67 -12.44
C HIS A 131 54.91 32.16 -11.64
N GLY A 132 54.97 30.93 -11.09
CA GLY A 132 53.91 30.35 -10.27
C GLY A 132 52.65 29.93 -11.05
N CYS A 133 52.81 29.44 -12.29
CA CYS A 133 51.73 28.78 -13.03
C CYS A 133 51.54 27.34 -12.52
N GLU A 134 50.31 26.91 -12.22
CA GLU A 134 50.05 25.56 -11.68
C GLU A 134 50.35 24.42 -12.68
N HIS A 135 50.19 24.69 -13.99
CA HIS A 135 50.39 23.69 -15.05
C HIS A 135 51.39 24.13 -16.13
N ILE A 136 51.00 25.07 -17.01
CA ILE A 136 51.80 25.44 -18.19
C ILE A 136 52.07 26.94 -18.18
N CYS A 137 53.33 27.37 -18.32
CA CYS A 137 53.69 28.75 -18.68
C CYS A 137 53.87 28.85 -20.19
N VAL A 138 53.30 29.88 -20.82
CA VAL A 138 53.43 30.17 -22.25
C VAL A 138 53.98 31.59 -22.43
N ASN A 139 55.07 31.73 -23.17
CA ASN A 139 55.64 33.04 -23.53
C ASN A 139 54.70 33.81 -24.47
N THR A 140 54.64 35.13 -24.32
CA THR A 140 53.95 36.05 -25.24
C THR A 140 54.91 37.14 -25.74
N ASP A 141 54.50 37.91 -26.74
CA ASP A 141 55.35 38.90 -27.43
C ASP A 141 55.94 39.99 -26.49
N ASP A 142 55.34 40.17 -25.30
CA ASP A 142 55.80 41.11 -24.28
C ASP A 142 56.00 40.50 -22.88
N SER A 143 55.47 39.29 -22.59
CA SER A 143 55.39 38.73 -21.23
C SER A 143 55.21 37.19 -21.22
N TYR A 144 54.41 36.65 -20.29
CA TYR A 144 53.94 35.27 -20.21
C TYR A 144 52.44 35.20 -19.89
N ILE A 145 51.85 34.01 -20.03
CA ILE A 145 50.51 33.66 -19.53
C ILE A 145 50.50 32.21 -19.01
N CYS A 146 49.71 31.93 -17.97
CA CYS A 146 49.51 30.56 -17.47
C CYS A 146 48.34 29.87 -18.20
N ASN A 147 48.49 28.59 -18.52
CA ASN A 147 47.48 27.73 -19.14
C ASN A 147 47.34 26.40 -18.38
N CYS A 148 46.20 25.74 -18.53
CA CYS A 148 45.89 24.45 -17.91
C CYS A 148 45.82 23.31 -18.93
N HIS A 149 46.05 22.07 -18.50
CA HIS A 149 45.84 20.87 -19.32
C HIS A 149 44.36 20.65 -19.69
N GLU A 150 44.08 19.79 -20.69
CA GLU A 150 42.78 19.75 -21.39
C GLU A 150 41.54 19.49 -20.51
N ASP A 151 41.68 18.81 -19.36
CA ASP A 151 40.57 18.58 -18.40
C ASP A 151 40.43 19.69 -17.33
N PHE A 152 41.06 20.86 -17.51
CA PHE A 152 41.11 21.94 -16.52
C PHE A 152 40.83 23.34 -17.11
N ILE A 153 40.41 24.27 -16.26
CA ILE A 153 40.12 25.69 -16.57
C ILE A 153 40.94 26.57 -15.61
N LEU A 154 41.55 27.64 -16.13
CA LEU A 154 42.28 28.63 -15.34
C LEU A 154 41.32 29.42 -14.44
N ARG A 155 41.70 29.72 -13.20
CA ARG A 155 40.90 30.52 -12.27
C ARG A 155 41.09 32.02 -12.51
N GLU A 156 40.27 32.83 -11.83
CA GLU A 156 40.32 34.29 -11.90
C GLU A 156 41.63 34.90 -11.38
N ASP A 157 42.44 34.13 -10.65
CA ASP A 157 43.81 34.52 -10.25
C ASP A 157 44.83 34.48 -11.41
N GLY A 158 44.45 33.93 -12.56
CA GLY A 158 45.29 33.82 -13.76
C GLY A 158 46.45 32.83 -13.62
N LYS A 159 46.48 31.97 -12.58
CA LYS A 159 47.62 31.10 -12.25
C LYS A 159 47.25 29.68 -11.87
N THR A 160 46.17 29.49 -11.10
CA THR A 160 45.71 28.18 -10.64
C THR A 160 44.66 27.60 -11.57
N CYS A 161 44.45 26.29 -11.47
CA CYS A 161 43.54 25.54 -12.32
C CYS A 161 42.40 24.91 -11.47
N ARG A 162 41.26 24.66 -12.11
CA ARG A 162 40.16 23.83 -11.58
C ARG A 162 39.74 22.79 -12.61
N SER A 163 39.42 21.57 -12.17
CA SER A 163 39.01 20.51 -13.10
C SER A 163 37.64 20.81 -13.72
N LYS A 164 37.50 20.54 -15.02
CA LYS A 164 36.24 20.61 -15.78
C LYS A 164 35.20 19.59 -15.30
N ASN A 165 35.61 18.52 -14.63
CA ASN A 165 34.70 17.42 -14.28
C ASN A 165 35.00 16.83 -12.90
N ILE A 166 34.51 17.51 -11.86
CA ILE A 166 34.66 17.16 -10.44
C ILE A 166 34.29 15.70 -10.16
N CYS A 167 33.30 15.14 -10.85
CA CYS A 167 32.87 13.75 -10.67
C CYS A 167 33.89 12.69 -11.16
N LYS A 168 34.97 13.06 -11.85
CA LYS A 168 36.05 12.14 -12.28
C LYS A 168 37.29 12.15 -11.39
N THR A 169 37.49 13.18 -10.56
CA THR A 169 38.78 13.39 -9.86
C THR A 169 38.85 12.75 -8.47
N VAL A 170 37.71 12.46 -7.83
CA VAL A 170 37.63 11.86 -6.48
C VAL A 170 36.43 10.91 -6.41
N SER A 171 36.52 9.84 -5.61
CA SER A 171 35.36 9.00 -5.31
C SER A 171 34.42 9.71 -4.33
N HIS A 172 33.33 10.27 -4.87
CA HIS A 172 32.38 11.09 -4.11
C HIS A 172 31.38 10.29 -3.25
N GLY A 173 31.34 8.96 -3.39
CA GLY A 173 30.46 8.08 -2.61
C GLY A 173 28.97 8.20 -2.95
N CYS A 174 28.63 8.58 -4.18
CA CYS A 174 27.27 8.42 -4.72
C CYS A 174 26.99 6.93 -4.97
N GLU A 175 25.82 6.42 -4.59
CA GLU A 175 25.42 5.02 -4.81
C GLU A 175 25.13 4.70 -6.30
N HIS A 176 24.69 5.71 -7.05
CA HIS A 176 24.37 5.59 -8.48
C HIS A 176 25.18 6.60 -9.33
N VAL A 177 24.64 7.78 -9.64
CA VAL A 177 25.25 8.74 -10.56
C VAL A 177 25.78 9.96 -9.81
N CYS A 178 26.98 10.43 -10.18
CA CYS A 178 27.49 11.75 -9.80
C CYS A 178 27.27 12.74 -10.93
N VAL A 179 26.64 13.89 -10.65
CA VAL A 179 26.39 14.97 -11.60
C VAL A 179 27.13 16.24 -11.13
N PRO A 180 28.03 16.83 -11.93
CA PRO A 180 28.67 18.11 -11.58
C PRO A 180 27.66 19.25 -11.51
N THR A 181 27.76 20.09 -10.48
CA THR A 181 26.86 21.22 -10.22
C THR A 181 27.67 22.45 -9.79
N GLY A 182 28.16 23.21 -10.77
CA GLY A 182 29.09 24.33 -10.54
C GLY A 182 30.42 23.84 -9.98
N ASP A 183 30.92 24.48 -8.93
CA ASP A 183 32.12 24.06 -8.18
C ASP A 183 31.85 22.92 -7.17
N SER A 184 30.74 22.19 -7.33
CA SER A 184 30.31 21.08 -6.47
C SER A 184 29.76 19.90 -7.27
N TYR A 185 29.21 18.89 -6.59
CA TYR A 185 28.51 17.75 -7.19
C TYR A 185 27.19 17.46 -6.48
N THR A 186 26.29 16.80 -7.19
CA THR A 186 25.05 16.24 -6.66
C THR A 186 24.94 14.77 -7.05
N CYS A 187 24.60 13.89 -6.11
CA CYS A 187 24.29 12.50 -6.42
C CYS A 187 22.85 12.36 -6.95
N GLN A 188 22.66 11.59 -8.02
CA GLN A 188 21.37 11.28 -8.61
C GLN A 188 21.16 9.76 -8.66
N CYS A 189 19.94 9.31 -8.36
CA CYS A 189 19.55 7.90 -8.46
C CYS A 189 19.01 7.57 -9.86
N HIS A 190 19.16 6.32 -10.30
CA HIS A 190 18.51 5.81 -11.51
C HIS A 190 16.98 5.79 -11.38
N GLU A 191 16.28 5.59 -12.50
CA GLU A 191 14.82 5.44 -12.51
C GLU A 191 14.36 4.30 -11.58
N GLY A 192 13.22 4.50 -10.92
CA GLY A 192 12.74 3.59 -9.87
C GLY A 192 13.32 3.86 -8.48
N PHE A 193 14.28 4.78 -8.31
CA PHE A 193 14.91 5.10 -7.03
C PHE A 193 14.76 6.57 -6.62
N ILE A 194 14.85 6.85 -5.31
CA ILE A 194 14.86 8.19 -4.73
C ILE A 194 16.03 8.36 -3.76
N LEU A 195 16.67 9.55 -3.79
CA LEU A 195 17.83 9.89 -2.97
C LEU A 195 17.46 9.99 -1.48
N ARG A 196 18.31 9.50 -0.58
CA ARG A 196 18.10 9.60 0.88
C ARG A 196 18.55 10.97 1.42
N ARG A 197 18.26 11.19 2.71
CA ARG A 197 18.60 12.44 3.43
C ARG A 197 20.10 12.72 3.52
N ASP A 198 20.95 11.70 3.39
CA ASP A 198 22.41 11.82 3.29
C ASP A 198 22.90 12.42 1.97
N ARG A 199 22.01 12.57 0.98
CA ARG A 199 22.27 13.03 -0.39
C ARG A 199 23.28 12.17 -1.17
N LYS A 200 23.47 10.90 -0.78
CA LYS A 200 24.44 9.98 -1.36
C LYS A 200 23.88 8.60 -1.67
N THR A 201 23.10 8.03 -0.76
CA THR A 201 22.48 6.71 -0.94
C THR A 201 21.10 6.82 -1.57
N CYS A 202 20.65 5.73 -2.18
CA CYS A 202 19.36 5.61 -2.83
C CYS A 202 18.46 4.63 -2.06
N ARG A 203 17.17 4.64 -2.40
CA ARG A 203 16.20 3.61 -2.01
C ARG A 203 15.18 3.46 -3.11
N ASN A 204 14.59 2.27 -3.24
CA ASN A 204 13.47 2.05 -4.16
C ASN A 204 12.37 3.10 -3.90
N LYS A 205 11.81 3.63 -4.99
CA LYS A 205 10.62 4.48 -4.97
C LYS A 205 9.45 3.59 -4.56
N ASP A 206 8.96 3.80 -3.34
CA ASP A 206 7.83 3.07 -2.76
C ASP A 206 6.59 3.20 -3.66
N LEU A 207 6.33 2.14 -4.45
CA LEU A 207 5.32 2.14 -5.50
C LEU A 207 3.93 2.38 -4.89
N CYS A 208 3.66 1.77 -3.74
CA CYS A 208 2.42 1.88 -2.97
C CYS A 208 2.17 3.26 -2.34
N LYS A 209 3.18 4.15 -2.30
CA LYS A 209 3.01 5.56 -1.90
C LYS A 209 3.01 6.53 -3.08
N SER A 210 3.20 6.03 -4.30
CA SER A 210 3.34 6.88 -5.51
C SER A 210 2.16 6.78 -6.48
N ILE A 211 1.43 5.66 -6.45
CA ILE A 211 0.25 5.36 -7.27
C ILE A 211 -0.68 4.51 -6.38
N ASP A 212 -2.00 4.72 -6.46
CA ASP A 212 -2.95 3.78 -5.90
C ASP A 212 -3.08 2.55 -6.82
N HIS A 213 -2.80 1.38 -6.26
CA HIS A 213 -2.86 0.11 -6.99
C HIS A 213 -4.20 -0.62 -6.82
N GLY A 214 -5.11 -0.11 -5.98
CA GLY A 214 -6.42 -0.72 -5.73
C GLY A 214 -6.34 -2.03 -4.95
N CYS A 215 -5.44 -2.13 -3.98
CA CYS A 215 -5.42 -3.24 -3.02
C CYS A 215 -6.50 -3.04 -1.94
N GLU A 216 -7.32 -4.05 -1.65
CA GLU A 216 -8.42 -3.94 -0.69
C GLU A 216 -7.95 -3.73 0.77
N HIS A 217 -6.80 -4.30 1.13
CA HIS A 217 -6.22 -4.22 2.48
C HIS A 217 -4.82 -3.56 2.47
N MET A 218 -3.76 -4.32 2.15
CA MET A 218 -2.39 -3.81 2.18
C MET A 218 -1.74 -3.87 0.79
N CYS A 219 -0.93 -2.87 0.46
CA CYS A 219 -0.05 -2.86 -0.70
C CYS A 219 1.41 -2.98 -0.22
N ILE A 220 2.17 -3.90 -0.81
CA ILE A 220 3.59 -4.11 -0.51
C ILE A 220 4.41 -3.78 -1.76
N SER A 221 5.35 -2.85 -1.63
CA SER A 221 6.27 -2.46 -2.70
C SER A 221 7.49 -3.39 -2.71
N ASN A 222 7.58 -4.24 -3.73
CA ASN A 222 8.77 -5.00 -4.07
C ASN A 222 9.73 -4.15 -4.92
N ASN A 223 10.93 -4.65 -5.24
CA ASN A 223 12.01 -3.85 -5.85
C ASN A 223 11.59 -3.04 -7.09
N ASN A 224 10.81 -3.64 -7.98
CA ASN A 224 10.33 -3.00 -9.21
C ASN A 224 8.84 -3.35 -9.52
N SER A 225 8.08 -3.74 -8.49
CA SER A 225 6.69 -4.23 -8.63
C SER A 225 5.93 -4.06 -7.31
N TYR A 226 4.62 -4.30 -7.29
CA TYR A 226 3.81 -4.35 -6.06
C TYR A 226 3.10 -5.71 -5.93
N SER A 227 2.66 -6.01 -4.71
CA SER A 227 1.77 -7.14 -4.42
C SER A 227 0.78 -6.74 -3.33
N CYS A 228 -0.50 -7.02 -3.53
CA CYS A 228 -1.51 -6.82 -2.49
C CYS A 228 -1.46 -7.98 -1.47
N GLN A 229 -1.68 -7.69 -0.20
CA GLN A 229 -1.80 -8.67 0.88
C GLN A 229 -3.03 -8.37 1.74
N CYS A 230 -3.73 -9.43 2.15
CA CYS A 230 -4.87 -9.34 3.06
C CYS A 230 -4.43 -9.41 4.53
N HIS A 231 -5.23 -8.86 5.44
CA HIS A 231 -5.05 -9.04 6.88
C HIS A 231 -5.30 -10.49 7.32
N GLU A 232 -4.95 -10.81 8.57
CA GLU A 232 -5.25 -12.13 9.16
C GLU A 232 -6.77 -12.40 9.14
N GLY A 233 -7.14 -13.68 8.99
CA GLY A 233 -8.53 -14.07 8.72
C GLY A 233 -8.97 -13.94 7.26
N PHE A 234 -8.15 -13.40 6.35
CA PHE A 234 -8.49 -13.22 4.92
C PHE A 234 -7.49 -13.88 3.97
N VAL A 235 -7.94 -14.18 2.75
CA VAL A 235 -7.11 -14.66 1.63
C VAL A 235 -7.36 -13.82 0.37
N LEU A 236 -6.30 -13.60 -0.42
CA LEU A 236 -6.34 -12.85 -1.67
C LEU A 236 -7.14 -13.62 -2.74
N ARG A 237 -7.89 -12.92 -3.58
CA ARG A 237 -8.61 -13.52 -4.73
C ARG A 237 -7.71 -13.64 -5.96
N GLN A 238 -8.22 -14.33 -6.99
CA GLN A 238 -7.53 -14.54 -8.27
C GLN A 238 -7.26 -13.24 -9.07
N ASP A 239 -7.91 -12.13 -8.71
CA ASP A 239 -7.60 -10.81 -9.27
C ASP A 239 -6.31 -10.18 -8.73
N GLY A 240 -5.71 -10.77 -7.69
CA GLY A 240 -4.49 -10.28 -7.04
C GLY A 240 -4.68 -9.00 -6.24
N LYS A 241 -5.93 -8.56 -5.96
CA LYS A 241 -6.25 -7.25 -5.37
C LYS A 241 -7.30 -7.29 -4.27
N THR A 242 -8.39 -8.04 -4.47
CA THR A 242 -9.47 -8.15 -3.49
C THR A 242 -9.24 -9.30 -2.52
N CYS A 243 -9.88 -9.23 -1.37
CA CYS A 243 -9.80 -10.20 -0.31
C CYS A 243 -11.13 -10.95 -0.15
N ARG A 244 -11.09 -12.07 0.56
CA ARG A 244 -12.27 -12.79 1.06
C ARG A 244 -11.91 -13.43 2.40
N ASN A 245 -12.90 -13.65 3.26
CA ASN A 245 -12.67 -14.40 4.50
C ASN A 245 -12.02 -15.75 4.20
N LYS A 246 -11.05 -16.13 5.01
CA LYS A 246 -10.44 -17.45 5.01
C LYS A 246 -11.50 -18.46 5.46
N ASP A 247 -11.74 -19.48 4.65
CA ASP A 247 -12.68 -20.54 5.00
C ASP A 247 -12.00 -21.49 6.00
N VAL A 248 -12.10 -21.16 7.29
CA VAL A 248 -11.47 -21.90 8.40
C VAL A 248 -11.98 -23.34 8.43
N CYS A 249 -13.29 -23.52 8.27
CA CYS A 249 -13.95 -24.84 8.16
C CYS A 249 -13.43 -25.70 7.00
N LYS A 250 -12.87 -25.11 5.93
CA LYS A 250 -12.23 -25.85 4.82
C LYS A 250 -10.70 -25.89 4.88
N SER A 251 -10.07 -25.22 5.84
CA SER A 251 -8.59 -25.09 5.92
C SER A 251 -7.97 -25.63 7.21
N VAL A 252 -8.78 -26.09 8.17
CA VAL A 252 -8.33 -26.71 9.43
C VAL A 252 -9.21 -27.91 9.75
N ALA A 253 -8.63 -28.97 10.33
CA ALA A 253 -9.39 -30.06 10.95
C ALA A 253 -10.09 -29.56 12.23
N HIS A 254 -11.25 -28.92 12.04
CA HIS A 254 -12.01 -28.23 13.09
C HIS A 254 -12.58 -29.16 14.17
N GLY A 255 -12.84 -30.43 13.85
CA GLY A 255 -13.29 -31.42 14.83
C GLY A 255 -14.68 -31.16 15.42
N CYS A 256 -15.56 -30.51 14.65
CA CYS A 256 -16.99 -30.49 14.96
C CYS A 256 -17.58 -31.88 14.66
N GLU A 257 -18.49 -32.37 15.51
CA GLU A 257 -19.27 -33.59 15.22
C GLU A 257 -20.24 -33.38 14.05
N HIS A 258 -20.74 -32.16 13.90
CA HIS A 258 -21.66 -31.75 12.84
C HIS A 258 -21.20 -30.45 12.16
N THR A 259 -22.11 -29.50 11.92
CA THR A 259 -21.90 -28.37 11.02
C THR A 259 -20.86 -27.38 11.55
N CYS A 260 -19.77 -27.18 10.81
CA CYS A 260 -18.85 -26.06 11.03
C CYS A 260 -19.36 -24.79 10.35
N VAL A 261 -19.34 -23.66 11.04
CA VAL A 261 -19.66 -22.33 10.49
C VAL A 261 -18.50 -21.38 10.77
N ASN A 262 -17.98 -20.73 9.72
CA ASN A 262 -16.92 -19.73 9.85
C ASN A 262 -17.42 -18.51 10.65
N ASN A 263 -16.62 -18.03 11.59
CA ASN A 263 -16.92 -16.90 12.46
C ASN A 263 -15.70 -15.97 12.52
N GLY A 264 -15.64 -14.99 11.61
CA GLY A 264 -14.48 -14.11 11.45
C GLY A 264 -13.24 -14.88 10.97
N ASP A 265 -12.20 -14.86 11.79
CA ASP A 265 -10.93 -15.59 11.65
C ASP A 265 -10.98 -17.01 12.27
N SER A 266 -12.06 -17.35 12.96
CA SER A 266 -12.29 -18.61 13.67
C SER A 266 -13.50 -19.39 13.11
N TYR A 267 -13.97 -20.40 13.83
CA TYR A 267 -15.18 -21.17 13.53
C TYR A 267 -16.00 -21.45 14.79
N ILE A 268 -17.28 -21.77 14.60
CA ILE A 268 -18.17 -22.33 15.62
C ILE A 268 -18.79 -23.63 15.10
N CYS A 269 -18.99 -24.59 15.99
CA CYS A 269 -19.73 -25.82 15.68
C CYS A 269 -21.23 -25.60 15.95
N LYS A 270 -22.10 -26.14 15.08
CA LYS A 270 -23.56 -26.12 15.23
C LYS A 270 -24.14 -27.53 15.15
N CYS A 271 -25.01 -27.83 16.10
CA CYS A 271 -25.78 -29.07 16.15
C CYS A 271 -27.04 -28.98 15.25
N PRO A 272 -27.58 -30.13 14.80
CA PRO A 272 -28.88 -30.21 14.14
C PRO A 272 -30.03 -29.91 15.12
N GLU A 273 -31.25 -29.87 14.60
CA GLU A 273 -32.46 -29.67 15.40
C GLU A 273 -32.69 -30.84 16.37
N GLY A 274 -33.25 -30.53 17.55
CA GLY A 274 -33.38 -31.49 18.64
C GLY A 274 -32.08 -31.78 19.42
N TYR A 275 -30.97 -31.10 19.10
CA TYR A 275 -29.67 -31.21 19.80
C TYR A 275 -29.12 -29.84 20.23
N VAL A 276 -28.25 -29.85 21.25
CA VAL A 276 -27.44 -28.71 21.70
C VAL A 276 -25.96 -29.07 21.84
N LEU A 277 -25.09 -28.06 21.76
CA LEU A 277 -23.64 -28.23 21.86
C LEU A 277 -23.23 -28.57 23.30
N LYS A 278 -22.24 -29.45 23.49
CA LYS A 278 -21.66 -29.77 24.80
C LYS A 278 -20.65 -28.71 25.25
N GLU A 279 -20.19 -28.81 26.49
CA GLU A 279 -19.16 -27.94 27.09
C GLU A 279 -17.81 -27.94 26.33
N ASP A 280 -17.55 -28.97 25.50
CA ASP A 280 -16.38 -29.05 24.62
C ASP A 280 -16.45 -28.17 23.36
N GLN A 281 -17.59 -27.48 23.15
CA GLN A 281 -17.92 -26.65 21.99
C GLN A 281 -17.83 -27.35 20.63
N LYS A 282 -17.86 -28.69 20.59
CA LYS A 282 -17.57 -29.50 19.40
C LYS A 282 -18.52 -30.66 19.17
N THR A 283 -18.91 -31.34 20.24
CA THR A 283 -19.87 -32.45 20.19
C THR A 283 -21.26 -32.00 20.61
N CYS A 284 -22.27 -32.78 20.26
CA CYS A 284 -23.68 -32.48 20.48
C CYS A 284 -24.30 -33.47 21.48
N ARG A 285 -25.34 -33.04 22.21
CA ARG A 285 -26.16 -33.89 23.07
C ARG A 285 -27.63 -33.65 22.78
N LEU A 286 -28.47 -34.63 23.11
CA LEU A 286 -29.90 -34.56 22.85
C LEU A 286 -30.53 -33.55 23.83
N CYS A 287 -31.56 -32.81 23.41
CA CYS A 287 -32.16 -31.79 24.29
C CYS A 287 -32.88 -32.38 25.51
N THR A 288 -33.37 -33.62 25.42
CA THR A 288 -34.06 -34.35 26.50
C THR A 288 -33.21 -34.57 27.76
N ASP A 289 -31.89 -34.47 27.62
CA ASP A 289 -30.87 -34.49 28.68
C ASP A 289 -30.89 -33.19 29.53
N GLY A 290 -32.01 -32.45 29.52
CA GLY A 290 -32.12 -31.06 29.92
C GLY A 290 -32.83 -30.81 31.26
N PRO A 291 -32.56 -29.69 31.95
CA PRO A 291 -33.22 -29.35 33.21
C PRO A 291 -34.71 -28.97 33.01
N LEU A 292 -35.65 -29.88 33.28
CA LEU A 292 -37.11 -29.68 33.15
C LEU A 292 -37.88 -30.04 34.43
N ASP A 293 -38.77 -29.18 34.93
CA ASP A 293 -39.77 -29.53 35.96
C ASP A 293 -41.14 -29.79 35.30
N LEU A 294 -41.60 -31.05 35.30
CA LEU A 294 -42.85 -31.50 34.68
C LEU A 294 -43.86 -31.97 35.73
N VAL A 295 -45.13 -31.56 35.63
CA VAL A 295 -46.22 -32.05 36.49
C VAL A 295 -47.41 -32.55 35.68
N PHE A 296 -47.73 -33.83 35.82
CA PHE A 296 -48.95 -34.41 35.29
C PHE A 296 -50.15 -34.13 36.22
N VAL A 297 -51.25 -33.68 35.63
CA VAL A 297 -52.54 -33.43 36.27
C VAL A 297 -53.56 -34.33 35.56
N ILE A 298 -54.02 -35.38 36.23
CA ILE A 298 -54.81 -36.44 35.60
C ILE A 298 -56.22 -36.46 36.19
N ASP A 299 -57.21 -36.21 35.36
CA ASP A 299 -58.61 -36.46 35.68
C ASP A 299 -58.81 -37.97 35.93
N GLY A 300 -59.36 -38.30 37.09
CA GLY A 300 -59.77 -39.64 37.50
C GLY A 300 -61.26 -39.69 37.85
N SER A 301 -62.05 -38.76 37.31
CA SER A 301 -63.50 -38.65 37.50
C SER A 301 -64.27 -39.73 36.75
N LYS A 302 -65.56 -39.82 37.05
CA LYS A 302 -66.49 -40.77 36.44
C LYS A 302 -66.76 -40.50 34.96
N SER A 303 -66.62 -39.26 34.49
CA SER A 303 -66.96 -38.88 33.12
C SER A 303 -65.88 -39.30 32.13
N LEU A 304 -64.61 -39.31 32.55
CA LEU A 304 -63.51 -39.91 31.79
C LEU A 304 -63.70 -41.42 31.58
N GLY A 305 -63.96 -42.18 32.65
CA GLY A 305 -64.08 -43.64 32.61
C GLY A 305 -62.76 -44.40 32.88
N GLU A 306 -62.88 -45.65 33.32
CA GLU A 306 -61.74 -46.48 33.76
C GLU A 306 -60.86 -46.93 32.58
N ASP A 307 -61.45 -47.30 31.45
CA ASP A 307 -60.71 -47.69 30.23
C ASP A 307 -59.83 -46.53 29.70
N ASN A 308 -60.38 -45.32 29.66
CA ASN A 308 -59.65 -44.11 29.27
C ASN A 308 -58.56 -43.72 30.27
N PHE A 309 -58.78 -43.96 31.57
CA PHE A 309 -57.79 -43.73 32.61
C PHE A 309 -56.56 -44.65 32.46
N GLU A 310 -56.74 -45.90 32.03
CA GLU A 310 -55.61 -46.77 31.66
C GLU A 310 -54.87 -46.28 30.41
N ILE A 311 -55.57 -45.72 29.41
CA ILE A 311 -54.91 -45.07 28.25
C ILE A 311 -54.03 -43.89 28.71
N VAL A 312 -54.46 -43.09 29.69
CA VAL A 312 -53.62 -42.03 30.28
C VAL A 312 -52.39 -42.59 30.99
N LYS A 313 -52.51 -43.70 31.71
CA LYS A 313 -51.37 -44.34 32.40
C LYS A 313 -50.32 -44.85 31.41
N GLU A 314 -50.73 -45.36 30.25
CA GLU A 314 -49.82 -45.74 29.17
C GLU A 314 -49.23 -44.51 28.47
N PHE A 315 -50.01 -43.45 28.20
CA PHE A 315 -49.50 -42.17 27.66
C PHE A 315 -48.37 -41.61 28.56
N VAL A 316 -48.65 -41.47 29.85
CA VAL A 316 -47.70 -40.96 30.86
C VAL A 316 -46.47 -41.86 30.93
N SER A 317 -46.65 -43.18 30.82
CA SER A 317 -45.55 -44.13 30.77
C SER A 317 -44.66 -43.95 29.53
N GLY A 318 -45.23 -43.65 28.37
CA GLY A 318 -44.48 -43.31 27.16
C GLY A 318 -43.66 -42.02 27.28
N VAL A 319 -44.24 -40.95 27.84
CA VAL A 319 -43.51 -39.69 28.09
C VAL A 319 -42.42 -39.86 29.17
N LEU A 320 -42.61 -40.76 30.14
CA LEU A 320 -41.56 -41.11 31.11
C LEU A 320 -40.39 -41.88 30.48
N ASP A 321 -40.55 -42.51 29.32
CA ASP A 321 -39.46 -43.19 28.59
C ASP A 321 -38.69 -42.26 27.63
N SER A 322 -39.23 -41.09 27.26
CA SER A 322 -38.55 -40.11 26.40
C SER A 322 -37.74 -39.05 27.17
N LEU A 323 -37.75 -39.07 28.50
CA LEU A 323 -37.10 -38.07 29.36
C LEU A 323 -35.92 -38.66 30.17
N GLU A 324 -34.80 -37.92 30.25
CA GLU A 324 -33.72 -38.27 31.19
C GLU A 324 -34.12 -37.85 32.62
N ILE A 325 -34.63 -38.80 33.41
CA ILE A 325 -35.12 -38.50 34.76
C ILE A 325 -33.97 -38.55 35.78
N SER A 326 -33.51 -37.38 36.22
CA SER A 326 -32.47 -37.24 37.23
C SER A 326 -32.59 -35.91 38.00
N PRO A 327 -31.97 -35.76 39.20
CA PRO A 327 -31.99 -34.50 39.94
C PRO A 327 -31.37 -33.30 39.19
N LYS A 328 -30.64 -33.54 38.09
CA LYS A 328 -30.03 -32.52 37.21
C LYS A 328 -30.82 -32.27 35.91
N ALA A 329 -31.51 -33.29 35.39
CA ALA A 329 -32.27 -33.23 34.14
C ALA A 329 -33.78 -33.08 34.42
N ALA A 330 -34.61 -34.02 33.96
CA ALA A 330 -36.05 -34.00 34.18
C ALA A 330 -36.41 -34.41 35.62
N ARG A 331 -37.28 -33.62 36.25
CA ARG A 331 -37.99 -33.94 37.49
C ARG A 331 -39.47 -34.04 37.15
N VAL A 332 -40.14 -35.09 37.61
CA VAL A 332 -41.55 -35.32 37.29
C VAL A 332 -42.37 -35.52 38.57
N GLY A 333 -43.46 -34.77 38.68
CA GLY A 333 -44.50 -34.95 39.68
C GLY A 333 -45.81 -35.38 39.03
N LEU A 334 -46.72 -35.97 39.80
CA LEU A 334 -48.02 -36.41 39.32
C LEU A 334 -49.08 -36.26 40.40
N LEU A 335 -50.22 -35.67 40.00
CA LEU A 335 -51.44 -35.66 40.79
C LEU A 335 -52.62 -36.20 39.96
N GLN A 336 -53.45 -36.99 40.63
CA GLN A 336 -54.76 -37.43 40.16
C GLN A 336 -55.84 -36.58 40.85
N TYR A 337 -56.95 -36.29 40.18
CA TYR A 337 -58.08 -35.60 40.81
C TYR A 337 -59.44 -36.21 40.47
N SER A 338 -60.42 -35.94 41.31
CA SER A 338 -61.84 -36.15 41.02
C SER A 338 -62.66 -35.16 41.86
N THR A 339 -63.45 -35.62 42.83
CA THR A 339 -64.03 -34.75 43.88
C THR A 339 -62.97 -34.27 44.89
N GLU A 340 -61.83 -34.98 44.98
CA GLU A 340 -60.68 -34.63 45.81
C GLU A 340 -59.41 -34.74 44.96
N VAL A 341 -58.33 -34.05 45.35
CA VAL A 341 -57.03 -34.12 44.66
C VAL A 341 -56.05 -34.97 45.45
N ARG A 342 -55.44 -35.97 44.81
CA ARG A 342 -54.35 -36.80 45.35
C ARG A 342 -53.06 -36.52 44.59
N THR A 343 -52.02 -36.08 45.30
CA THR A 343 -50.65 -36.18 44.81
C THR A 343 -50.20 -37.63 44.90
N GLU A 344 -49.91 -38.28 43.78
CA GLU A 344 -49.41 -39.66 43.74
C GLU A 344 -47.87 -39.67 43.92
N PHE A 345 -47.17 -38.70 43.33
CA PHE A 345 -45.77 -38.41 43.65
C PHE A 345 -45.35 -36.95 43.35
N THR A 346 -44.28 -36.50 44.03
CA THR A 346 -43.74 -35.13 43.94
C THR A 346 -42.46 -35.06 43.11
N LEU A 347 -42.08 -33.86 42.64
CA LEU A 347 -40.88 -33.61 41.80
C LEU A 347 -39.55 -34.09 42.44
N ARG A 348 -39.54 -34.31 43.75
CA ARG A 348 -38.41 -34.83 44.55
C ARG A 348 -38.47 -36.32 44.91
N GLN A 349 -39.57 -37.00 44.65
CA GLN A 349 -39.86 -38.32 45.24
C GLN A 349 -39.13 -39.49 44.56
N PHE A 350 -38.94 -39.41 43.24
CA PHE A 350 -38.31 -40.44 42.44
C PHE A 350 -37.20 -39.85 41.56
N SER A 351 -36.18 -40.65 41.28
CA SER A 351 -35.04 -40.29 40.42
C SER A 351 -34.78 -41.36 39.35
N SER A 352 -35.85 -42.02 38.87
CA SER A 352 -35.79 -43.02 37.81
C SER A 352 -37.17 -43.18 37.16
N ALA A 353 -37.22 -43.19 35.82
CA ALA A 353 -38.42 -43.51 35.05
C ALA A 353 -39.00 -44.88 35.43
N LYS A 354 -38.15 -45.87 35.76
CA LYS A 354 -38.60 -47.21 36.14
C LYS A 354 -39.50 -47.22 37.38
N ASP A 355 -39.14 -46.44 38.40
CA ASP A 355 -39.91 -46.35 39.64
C ASP A 355 -41.13 -45.45 39.48
N MET A 356 -41.04 -44.38 38.67
CA MET A 356 -42.19 -43.55 38.30
C MET A 356 -43.24 -44.35 37.51
N LYS A 357 -42.88 -45.09 36.46
CA LYS A 357 -43.82 -45.96 35.71
C LYS A 357 -44.43 -47.07 36.58
N LYS A 358 -43.68 -47.56 37.58
CA LYS A 358 -44.22 -48.48 38.58
C LYS A 358 -45.26 -47.80 39.50
N ALA A 359 -45.05 -46.54 39.89
CA ALA A 359 -46.05 -45.78 40.62
C ALA A 359 -47.29 -45.48 39.75
N VAL A 360 -47.10 -45.08 38.49
CA VAL A 360 -48.16 -44.83 37.51
C VAL A 360 -49.04 -46.07 37.30
N SER A 361 -48.46 -47.23 37.00
CA SER A 361 -49.23 -48.47 36.81
C SER A 361 -50.02 -48.91 38.07
N GLN A 362 -49.59 -48.49 39.27
CA GLN A 362 -50.25 -48.74 40.55
C GLN A 362 -51.25 -47.67 40.98
N MET A 363 -51.44 -46.59 40.19
CA MET A 363 -52.50 -45.60 40.41
C MET A 363 -53.87 -46.25 40.41
N LYS A 364 -54.75 -45.78 41.29
CA LYS A 364 -56.14 -46.27 41.40
C LYS A 364 -57.10 -45.19 40.96
N TYR A 365 -57.88 -45.49 39.93
CA TYR A 365 -59.00 -44.68 39.44
C TYR A 365 -59.95 -44.28 40.58
N MET A 366 -60.42 -43.03 40.58
CA MET A 366 -61.25 -42.49 41.67
C MET A 366 -62.76 -42.54 41.39
N GLY A 367 -63.18 -42.34 40.14
CA GLY A 367 -64.55 -42.54 39.66
C GLY A 367 -65.63 -41.62 40.26
N ARG A 368 -65.29 -40.36 40.59
CA ARG A 368 -66.22 -39.40 41.25
C ARG A 368 -66.52 -38.17 40.37
N GLY A 369 -66.72 -36.98 40.95
CA GLY A 369 -66.84 -35.71 40.20
C GLY A 369 -65.51 -35.28 39.58
N SER A 370 -65.48 -34.14 38.89
CA SER A 370 -64.26 -33.57 38.30
C SER A 370 -64.05 -32.12 38.78
N MET A 371 -63.10 -31.91 39.70
CA MET A 371 -62.76 -30.62 40.29
C MET A 371 -61.44 -30.10 39.69
N THR A 372 -61.50 -29.72 38.41
CA THR A 372 -60.34 -29.29 37.60
C THR A 372 -59.71 -28.01 38.16
N GLY A 373 -60.51 -27.06 38.64
CA GLY A 373 -60.02 -25.84 39.28
C GLY A 373 -59.19 -26.14 40.54
N LEU A 374 -59.67 -27.03 41.40
CA LEU A 374 -58.98 -27.51 42.59
C LEU A 374 -57.68 -28.28 42.25
N ALA A 375 -57.65 -29.01 41.14
CA ALA A 375 -56.46 -29.69 40.65
C ALA A 375 -55.38 -28.70 40.18
N LEU A 376 -55.77 -27.69 39.39
CA LEU A 376 -54.89 -26.58 38.98
C LEU A 376 -54.41 -25.75 40.19
N LYS A 377 -55.26 -25.56 41.21
CA LYS A 377 -54.87 -24.95 42.48
C LYS A 377 -53.76 -25.73 43.19
N GLN A 378 -53.94 -27.04 43.38
CA GLN A 378 -52.94 -27.91 44.01
C GLN A 378 -51.62 -27.92 43.20
N MET A 379 -51.71 -27.91 41.87
CA MET A 379 -50.55 -27.80 40.98
C MET A 379 -49.76 -26.51 41.23
N VAL A 380 -50.43 -25.35 41.24
CA VAL A 380 -49.80 -24.03 41.38
C VAL A 380 -49.28 -23.78 42.80
N GLU A 381 -50.10 -24.04 43.83
CA GLU A 381 -49.80 -23.68 45.22
C GLU A 381 -48.98 -24.75 45.96
N ARG A 382 -48.79 -25.93 45.37
CA ARG A 382 -48.08 -27.06 45.99
C ARG A 382 -47.09 -27.75 45.07
N SER A 383 -47.52 -28.29 43.94
CA SER A 383 -46.65 -29.16 43.10
C SER A 383 -45.44 -28.42 42.53
N PHE A 384 -45.59 -27.18 42.07
CA PHE A 384 -44.49 -26.34 41.56
C PHE A 384 -43.74 -25.53 42.64
N THR A 385 -43.86 -25.92 43.92
CA THR A 385 -43.07 -25.30 45.00
C THR A 385 -41.68 -25.92 45.11
N GLU A 386 -40.70 -25.12 45.54
CA GLU A 386 -39.36 -25.63 45.88
C GLU A 386 -39.42 -26.66 47.03
N ALA A 387 -40.41 -26.52 47.92
CA ALA A 387 -40.68 -27.49 48.96
C ALA A 387 -40.98 -28.89 48.39
N GLU A 388 -41.79 -29.00 47.33
CA GLU A 388 -42.12 -30.29 46.68
C GLU A 388 -41.15 -30.71 45.57
N GLY A 389 -40.04 -29.98 45.38
CA GLY A 389 -38.92 -30.39 44.53
C GLY A 389 -38.77 -29.63 43.21
N ALA A 390 -39.61 -28.64 42.94
CA ALA A 390 -39.36 -27.71 41.83
C ALA A 390 -38.05 -26.93 42.06
N ARG A 391 -37.44 -26.42 41.00
CA ARG A 391 -36.23 -25.60 41.10
C ARG A 391 -36.57 -24.11 41.27
N PRO A 392 -35.69 -23.33 41.93
CA PRO A 392 -35.90 -21.90 42.10
C PRO A 392 -36.10 -21.19 40.76
N PHE A 393 -36.95 -20.17 40.72
CA PHE A 393 -37.25 -19.42 39.49
C PHE A 393 -35.98 -18.80 38.86
N SER A 394 -35.01 -18.42 39.70
CA SER A 394 -33.69 -17.92 39.27
C SER A 394 -32.80 -18.95 38.54
N ALA A 395 -33.19 -20.22 38.46
CA ALA A 395 -32.50 -21.24 37.68
C ALA A 395 -32.94 -21.27 36.19
N ASN A 396 -33.92 -20.45 35.79
CA ASN A 396 -34.50 -20.40 34.43
C ASN A 396 -34.92 -21.78 33.88
N VAL A 397 -35.47 -22.63 34.76
CA VAL A 397 -35.93 -23.99 34.44
C VAL A 397 -37.36 -23.92 33.91
N PRO A 398 -37.66 -24.49 32.73
CA PRO A 398 -39.03 -24.64 32.25
C PRO A 398 -39.89 -25.41 33.24
N ARG A 399 -41.09 -24.88 33.50
CA ARG A 399 -42.13 -25.52 34.31
C ARG A 399 -43.28 -25.86 33.37
N ILE A 400 -43.51 -27.14 33.16
CA ILE A 400 -44.53 -27.63 32.21
C ILE A 400 -45.55 -28.48 32.96
N SER A 401 -46.82 -28.23 32.72
CA SER A 401 -47.90 -29.12 33.14
C SER A 401 -48.58 -29.76 31.95
N ILE A 402 -48.96 -31.03 32.10
CA ILE A 402 -49.80 -31.76 31.17
C ILE A 402 -51.08 -32.13 31.92
N VAL A 403 -52.20 -31.56 31.48
CA VAL A 403 -53.53 -31.70 32.08
C VAL A 403 -54.39 -32.57 31.18
N PHE A 404 -54.78 -33.75 31.66
CA PHE A 404 -55.73 -34.64 31.00
C PHE A 404 -57.12 -34.43 31.62
N THR A 405 -58.16 -34.23 30.81
CA THR A 405 -59.56 -34.16 31.28
C THR A 405 -60.56 -34.41 30.15
N ASP A 406 -61.82 -34.69 30.47
CA ASP A 406 -62.93 -34.64 29.52
C ASP A 406 -63.62 -33.26 29.48
N GLY A 407 -62.99 -32.21 30.04
CA GLY A 407 -63.43 -30.81 29.91
C GLY A 407 -64.82 -30.56 30.49
N ARG A 408 -65.06 -31.10 31.69
CA ARG A 408 -66.36 -31.02 32.39
C ARG A 408 -66.16 -30.72 33.87
N ALA A 409 -65.42 -29.65 34.14
CA ALA A 409 -65.20 -29.16 35.49
C ALA A 409 -66.52 -28.88 36.22
N GLN A 410 -66.48 -29.08 37.53
CA GLN A 410 -67.59 -28.82 38.46
C GLN A 410 -67.26 -27.64 39.39
N ASP A 411 -66.18 -26.91 39.09
CA ASP A 411 -65.60 -25.78 39.80
C ASP A 411 -64.91 -24.79 38.84
N GLU A 412 -64.51 -23.61 39.37
CA GLU A 412 -63.96 -22.50 38.58
C GLU A 412 -62.52 -22.80 38.09
N VAL A 413 -62.36 -23.00 36.79
CA VAL A 413 -61.08 -23.36 36.14
C VAL A 413 -60.23 -22.13 35.80
N SER A 414 -60.85 -21.08 35.25
CA SER A 414 -60.20 -19.98 34.54
C SER A 414 -59.24 -19.17 35.43
N GLU A 415 -59.59 -18.95 36.71
CA GLU A 415 -58.73 -18.25 37.67
C GLU A 415 -57.39 -18.97 37.85
N TRP A 416 -57.44 -20.29 38.04
CA TRP A 416 -56.27 -21.12 38.35
C TRP A 416 -55.42 -21.38 37.12
N ALA A 417 -56.04 -21.58 35.96
CA ALA A 417 -55.34 -21.61 34.67
C ALA A 417 -54.62 -20.28 34.40
N ALA A 418 -55.30 -19.13 34.54
CA ALA A 418 -54.70 -17.81 34.35
C ALA A 418 -53.63 -17.48 35.41
N ARG A 419 -53.71 -18.02 36.62
CA ARG A 419 -52.67 -17.90 37.66
C ARG A 419 -51.46 -18.78 37.37
N ALA A 420 -51.65 -19.99 36.85
CA ALA A 420 -50.56 -20.87 36.41
C ALA A 420 -49.76 -20.25 35.25
N LYS A 421 -50.45 -19.81 34.19
CA LYS A 421 -49.86 -19.16 33.02
C LYS A 421 -49.02 -17.93 33.42
N ARG A 422 -49.55 -17.07 34.31
CA ARG A 422 -48.82 -15.91 34.87
C ARG A 422 -47.61 -16.26 35.74
N ASN A 423 -47.59 -17.45 36.35
CA ASN A 423 -46.45 -17.95 37.13
C ASN A 423 -45.37 -18.63 36.26
N GLY A 424 -45.47 -18.53 34.92
CA GLY A 424 -44.51 -19.14 34.00
C GLY A 424 -44.65 -20.65 33.85
N ILE A 425 -45.82 -21.22 34.19
CA ILE A 425 -46.13 -22.63 33.95
C ILE A 425 -46.79 -22.73 32.57
N ILE A 426 -46.16 -23.46 31.64
CA ILE A 426 -46.76 -23.81 30.35
C ILE A 426 -47.71 -24.99 30.59
N ILE A 427 -48.99 -24.82 30.31
CA ILE A 427 -50.01 -25.87 30.42
C ILE A 427 -50.35 -26.41 29.03
N TYR A 428 -50.20 -27.72 28.87
CA TYR A 428 -50.75 -28.51 27.77
C TYR A 428 -52.07 -29.14 28.25
N ALA A 429 -53.17 -28.84 27.57
CA ALA A 429 -54.48 -29.45 27.81
C ALA A 429 -54.70 -30.59 26.80
N ILE A 430 -55.07 -31.77 27.32
CA ILE A 430 -55.34 -32.97 26.53
C ILE A 430 -56.79 -33.39 26.80
N GLY A 431 -57.66 -33.13 25.83
CA GLY A 431 -59.04 -33.59 25.84
C GLY A 431 -59.12 -35.09 25.55
N ILE A 432 -59.85 -35.84 26.38
CA ILE A 432 -60.03 -37.29 26.17
C ILE A 432 -61.48 -37.60 25.83
N GLY A 433 -61.68 -38.28 24.70
CA GLY A 433 -63.00 -38.60 24.18
C GLY A 433 -63.83 -37.34 23.93
N LYS A 434 -65.05 -37.30 24.50
CA LYS A 434 -66.05 -36.23 24.28
C LYS A 434 -65.79 -34.96 25.09
N ALA A 435 -64.57 -34.46 25.00
CA ALA A 435 -64.10 -33.31 25.74
C ALA A 435 -64.64 -31.98 25.20
N ILE A 436 -64.82 -30.98 26.08
CA ILE A 436 -65.31 -29.66 25.69
C ILE A 436 -64.13 -28.75 25.35
N GLU A 437 -64.02 -28.37 24.07
CA GLU A 437 -62.97 -27.50 23.53
C GLU A 437 -62.85 -26.17 24.29
N GLU A 438 -63.98 -25.56 24.65
CA GLU A 438 -64.04 -24.25 25.33
C GLU A 438 -63.32 -24.29 26.70
N GLU A 439 -63.55 -25.33 27.52
CA GLU A 439 -62.86 -25.49 28.81
C GLU A 439 -61.36 -25.81 28.63
N LEU A 440 -61.02 -26.65 27.64
CA LEU A 440 -59.62 -26.98 27.35
C LEU A 440 -58.83 -25.76 26.84
N LEU A 441 -59.44 -24.86 26.08
CA LEU A 441 -58.86 -23.58 25.67
C LEU A 441 -58.59 -22.66 26.88
N GLU A 442 -59.50 -22.62 27.86
CA GLU A 442 -59.25 -21.89 29.10
C GLU A 442 -58.07 -22.47 29.91
N ILE A 443 -57.86 -23.79 29.85
CA ILE A 443 -56.74 -24.48 30.51
C ILE A 443 -55.41 -24.26 29.77
N ALA A 444 -55.38 -24.47 28.45
CA ALA A 444 -54.17 -24.50 27.61
C ALA A 444 -53.41 -23.15 27.55
N SER A 445 -52.08 -23.19 27.45
CA SER A 445 -51.28 -21.98 27.23
C SER A 445 -51.40 -21.43 25.81
N GLU A 446 -51.14 -20.14 25.64
CA GLU A 446 -51.10 -19.53 24.31
C GLU A 446 -49.74 -19.76 23.60
N PRO A 447 -49.73 -19.97 22.27
CA PRO A 447 -50.89 -20.07 21.40
C PRO A 447 -51.59 -21.43 21.55
N SER A 448 -52.92 -21.44 21.58
CA SER A 448 -53.73 -22.66 21.80
C SER A 448 -53.34 -23.84 20.89
N TYR A 449 -53.10 -23.61 19.60
CA TYR A 449 -52.74 -24.66 18.62
C TYR A 449 -51.41 -25.41 18.91
N LYS A 450 -50.61 -24.96 19.89
CA LYS A 450 -49.39 -25.66 20.36
C LYS A 450 -49.57 -26.41 21.67
N HIS A 451 -50.67 -26.17 22.39
CA HIS A 451 -50.87 -26.61 23.77
C HIS A 451 -52.25 -27.24 24.02
N LEU A 452 -53.11 -27.32 23.01
CA LEU A 452 -54.38 -28.03 23.01
C LEU A 452 -54.29 -29.27 22.11
N PHE A 453 -54.57 -30.44 22.67
CA PHE A 453 -54.55 -31.72 21.97
C PHE A 453 -55.79 -32.56 22.32
N TYR A 454 -56.12 -33.52 21.47
CA TYR A 454 -57.18 -34.50 21.70
C TYR A 454 -56.61 -35.92 21.60
N ALA A 455 -56.90 -36.76 22.58
CA ALA A 455 -56.37 -38.11 22.72
C ALA A 455 -57.29 -39.19 22.12
N GLU A 456 -58.10 -38.86 21.12
CA GLU A 456 -58.77 -39.88 20.29
C GLU A 456 -57.78 -40.56 19.32
N ASP A 457 -56.67 -39.89 18.98
CA ASP A 457 -55.58 -40.40 18.14
C ASP A 457 -54.25 -40.52 18.91
N PHE A 458 -53.53 -41.62 18.71
CA PHE A 458 -52.21 -41.87 19.33
C PHE A 458 -51.11 -40.88 18.89
N THR A 459 -51.30 -40.15 17.78
CA THR A 459 -50.33 -39.16 17.27
C THR A 459 -50.01 -38.05 18.26
N ALA A 460 -50.95 -37.71 19.15
CA ALA A 460 -50.75 -36.71 20.20
C ALA A 460 -49.57 -37.04 21.14
N MET A 461 -49.18 -38.32 21.28
CA MET A 461 -47.99 -38.71 22.05
C MET A 461 -46.68 -38.24 21.38
N GLU A 462 -46.60 -38.30 20.05
CA GLU A 462 -45.42 -37.88 19.29
C GLU A 462 -45.32 -36.35 19.23
N ASP A 463 -46.44 -35.67 18.92
CA ASP A 463 -46.50 -34.20 18.85
C ASP A 463 -46.10 -33.53 20.19
N ILE A 464 -46.64 -34.04 21.31
CA ILE A 464 -46.31 -33.52 22.64
C ILE A 464 -44.86 -33.85 23.02
N SER A 465 -44.33 -35.02 22.64
CA SER A 465 -42.93 -35.37 22.89
C SER A 465 -41.96 -34.47 22.13
N GLU A 466 -42.25 -34.12 20.88
CA GLU A 466 -41.40 -33.22 20.08
C GLU A 466 -41.54 -31.75 20.51
N GLU A 467 -42.72 -31.24 20.87
CA GLU A 467 -42.83 -29.87 21.44
C GLU A 467 -42.15 -29.80 22.82
N LEU A 468 -42.28 -30.82 23.70
CA LEU A 468 -41.50 -30.91 24.94
C LEU A 468 -39.99 -30.83 24.64
N ARG A 469 -39.49 -31.66 23.72
CA ARG A 469 -38.09 -31.65 23.27
C ARG A 469 -37.66 -30.29 22.74
N ALA A 470 -38.50 -29.62 21.96
CA ALA A 470 -38.25 -28.28 21.43
C ALA A 470 -38.15 -27.22 22.55
N ARG A 471 -39.04 -27.25 23.55
CA ARG A 471 -38.98 -26.33 24.71
C ARG A 471 -37.75 -26.56 25.58
N ILE A 472 -37.31 -27.81 25.76
CA ILE A 472 -36.07 -28.08 26.47
C ILE A 472 -34.85 -27.61 25.63
N CYS A 473 -34.86 -27.77 24.30
CA CYS A 473 -33.84 -27.19 23.43
C CYS A 473 -33.75 -25.65 23.55
N GLU A 474 -34.90 -24.98 23.61
CA GLU A 474 -35.02 -23.51 23.70
C GLU A 474 -34.33 -23.00 24.98
N ALA A 475 -34.73 -23.50 26.15
CA ALA A 475 -34.14 -23.11 27.44
C ALA A 475 -32.65 -23.50 27.58
N LEU A 476 -32.24 -24.64 27.01
CA LEU A 476 -30.82 -25.04 26.97
C LEU A 476 -29.96 -24.10 26.12
N ARG A 477 -30.51 -23.49 25.06
CA ARG A 477 -29.81 -22.50 24.23
C ARG A 477 -29.71 -21.14 24.92
N GLU A 478 -30.76 -20.69 25.59
CA GLU A 478 -30.73 -19.43 26.35
C GLU A 478 -29.72 -19.47 27.50
N SER A 479 -29.69 -20.56 28.27
CA SER A 479 -28.76 -20.72 29.40
C SER A 479 -27.29 -20.78 28.98
N ALA A 480 -26.98 -21.29 27.78
CA ALA A 480 -25.63 -21.26 27.22
C ALA A 480 -25.18 -19.83 26.84
N HIS A 481 -26.08 -19.01 26.27
CA HIS A 481 -25.75 -17.63 25.87
C HIS A 481 -25.47 -16.68 27.03
N GLN A 482 -25.74 -17.07 28.28
CA GLN A 482 -25.40 -16.29 29.47
C GLN A 482 -23.95 -16.53 29.97
N GLN A 483 -23.19 -17.42 29.33
CA GLN A 483 -21.83 -17.81 29.74
C GLN A 483 -20.69 -17.24 28.89
N ASP A 484 -20.94 -16.24 28.02
CA ASP A 484 -19.96 -15.62 27.11
C ASP A 484 -19.47 -14.23 27.59
N PRO A 485 -18.42 -14.12 28.45
CA PRO A 485 -17.86 -12.84 28.90
C PRO A 485 -16.89 -12.21 27.88
N ALA A 486 -17.28 -12.11 26.60
CA ALA A 486 -16.35 -11.86 25.49
C ALA A 486 -16.77 -10.79 24.45
N SER A 487 -17.59 -9.78 24.81
CA SER A 487 -17.66 -8.55 23.99
C SER A 487 -17.97 -7.29 24.81
N GLY A 488 -16.97 -6.40 24.91
CA GLY A 488 -17.03 -5.19 25.72
C GLY A 488 -17.81 -4.04 25.06
N ARG A 489 -19.14 -4.01 25.20
CA ARG A 489 -19.93 -2.78 25.00
C ARG A 489 -20.97 -2.59 26.11
N PHE A 490 -20.69 -1.66 27.02
CA PHE A 490 -21.66 -1.16 27.98
C PHE A 490 -22.84 -0.51 27.26
N HIS A 491 -23.98 -1.21 27.21
CA HIS A 491 -25.26 -0.56 26.98
C HIS A 491 -25.58 0.34 28.18
N LYS A 492 -25.51 1.66 27.99
CA LYS A 492 -26.05 2.60 28.97
C LYS A 492 -27.56 2.42 29.02
N THR A 493 -28.08 2.04 30.18
CA THR A 493 -29.52 2.02 30.45
C THR A 493 -30.06 3.46 30.49
N GLY A 494 -30.59 3.93 29.37
CA GLY A 494 -31.58 5.00 29.37
C GLY A 494 -32.92 4.52 29.96
N PRO A 495 -33.86 5.43 30.29
CA PRO A 495 -35.16 5.04 30.80
C PRO A 495 -35.93 4.15 29.82
N GLN A 496 -36.77 3.26 30.36
CA GLN A 496 -37.67 2.43 29.55
C GLN A 496 -38.62 3.30 28.71
N PRO A 497 -38.90 2.93 27.45
CA PRO A 497 -40.12 3.35 26.79
C PRO A 497 -41.34 2.81 27.56
N SER A 498 -42.38 3.62 27.67
CA SER A 498 -43.72 3.13 28.02
C SER A 498 -44.21 2.13 26.96
N GLY A 499 -45.10 1.22 27.36
CA GLY A 499 -45.70 0.25 26.42
C GLY A 499 -46.51 0.92 25.30
N PRO A 500 -46.86 0.16 24.24
CA PRO A 500 -47.63 0.70 23.13
C PRO A 500 -49.04 1.12 23.59
N GLU A 501 -49.31 2.41 23.55
CA GLU A 501 -50.68 2.92 23.68
C GLU A 501 -51.53 2.46 22.49
N SER A 502 -52.81 2.17 22.74
CA SER A 502 -53.75 1.83 21.68
C SER A 502 -54.03 3.06 20.80
N THR A 503 -53.37 3.14 19.64
CA THR A 503 -53.63 4.20 18.65
C THR A 503 -54.96 3.95 17.93
N THR A 504 -56.05 4.44 18.53
CA THR A 504 -57.35 4.54 17.86
C THR A 504 -57.24 5.44 16.64
N ILE A 505 -57.32 4.86 15.44
CA ILE A 505 -57.30 5.61 14.18
C ILE A 505 -58.63 6.34 14.01
N ALA A 506 -58.60 7.64 13.75
CA ALA A 506 -59.80 8.42 13.48
C ALA A 506 -60.32 8.14 12.06
N ILE A 507 -61.65 8.02 11.91
CA ILE A 507 -62.29 7.76 10.60
C ILE A 507 -61.95 8.86 9.57
N THR A 508 -61.67 10.08 10.02
CA THR A 508 -61.18 11.19 9.19
C THR A 508 -59.88 10.89 8.46
N ASP A 509 -58.97 10.11 9.06
CA ASP A 509 -57.63 9.86 8.52
C ASP A 509 -57.69 8.88 7.33
N VAL A 510 -58.73 8.05 7.30
CA VAL A 510 -59.04 7.09 6.22
C VAL A 510 -59.51 7.83 4.95
N ILE A 511 -60.17 8.98 5.10
CA ILE A 511 -60.76 9.77 4.01
C ILE A 511 -59.68 10.52 3.21
N ALA A 512 -58.50 10.76 3.79
CA ALA A 512 -57.40 11.48 3.14
C ALA A 512 -56.67 10.69 2.03
N CYS A 513 -56.96 9.40 1.84
CA CYS A 513 -56.27 8.52 0.88
C CYS A 513 -56.96 8.51 -0.51
N PRO A 514 -56.35 9.10 -1.58
CA PRO A 514 -57.04 9.29 -2.86
C PRO A 514 -57.54 8.01 -3.54
N ASN A 515 -56.83 6.89 -3.35
CA ASN A 515 -57.15 5.62 -4.00
C ASN A 515 -58.22 4.79 -3.26
N LEU A 516 -58.53 5.10 -2.00
CA LEU A 516 -59.47 4.29 -1.21
C LEU A 516 -60.94 4.64 -1.54
N ALA A 517 -61.22 5.93 -1.74
CA ALA A 517 -62.55 6.43 -2.08
C ALA A 517 -63.08 5.94 -3.44
N VAL A 518 -62.20 5.49 -4.34
CA VAL A 518 -62.58 4.99 -5.67
C VAL A 518 -63.22 3.59 -5.60
N HIS A 519 -62.81 2.75 -4.64
CA HIS A 519 -63.22 1.34 -4.60
C HIS A 519 -64.51 1.09 -3.80
N HIS A 520 -64.79 1.90 -2.76
CA HIS A 520 -65.89 1.68 -1.80
C HIS A 520 -66.97 2.80 -1.86
N LYS A 521 -67.27 3.31 -3.06
CA LYS A 521 -68.21 4.45 -3.25
C LYS A 521 -69.59 4.23 -2.58
N TYR A 522 -70.05 2.99 -2.51
CA TYR A 522 -71.36 2.60 -1.96
C TYR A 522 -71.50 2.72 -0.43
N LEU A 523 -70.44 3.07 0.31
CA LEU A 523 -70.49 3.22 1.78
C LEU A 523 -70.84 4.64 2.26
N PHE A 524 -71.05 5.61 1.35
CA PHE A 524 -71.08 7.04 1.68
C PHE A 524 -72.16 7.87 0.97
N GLU A 525 -73.25 7.26 0.52
CA GLU A 525 -74.44 7.98 -0.01
C GLU A 525 -75.60 7.91 1.01
N ASP A 526 -76.45 8.97 1.01
CA ASP A 526 -77.57 9.27 1.92
C ASP A 526 -77.26 9.60 3.41
N SER A 527 -77.85 10.63 4.04
CA SER A 527 -78.82 11.64 3.57
C SER A 527 -78.89 12.91 4.48
N HIS A 528 -79.73 13.90 4.09
CA HIS A 528 -80.19 15.10 4.85
C HIS A 528 -79.40 16.44 4.83
N THR A 529 -79.59 17.19 3.73
CA THR A 529 -80.19 18.57 3.71
C THR A 529 -79.87 19.62 4.81
N HIS A 530 -79.05 20.65 4.52
CA HIS A 530 -79.49 22.02 4.12
C HIS A 530 -78.35 23.08 4.07
N SER A 531 -78.51 24.09 3.17
CA SER A 531 -78.08 25.53 3.22
C SER A 531 -76.99 26.01 4.21
N THR A 532 -76.03 26.90 3.87
CA THR A 532 -76.03 27.99 2.85
C THR A 532 -74.63 28.40 2.33
N ARG A 533 -74.61 29.07 1.16
CA ARG A 533 -73.75 30.22 0.74
C ARG A 533 -73.07 31.01 1.89
N THR A 534 -71.88 31.63 1.77
CA THR A 534 -70.72 31.68 0.82
C THR A 534 -69.56 32.42 1.59
N THR A 535 -68.39 32.92 1.11
CA THR A 535 -67.83 33.35 -0.20
C THR A 535 -66.29 33.55 -0.06
N GLY A 536 -65.51 33.58 -1.16
CA GLY A 536 -64.22 34.34 -1.15
C GLY A 536 -63.03 33.85 -2.02
N ASN A 537 -62.85 34.47 -3.19
CA ASN A 537 -61.63 34.65 -4.00
C ASN A 537 -60.67 33.49 -4.36
N GLN A 538 -60.36 33.43 -5.66
CA GLN A 538 -59.24 32.70 -6.26
C GLN A 538 -57.94 33.53 -6.22
N SER A 539 -56.79 32.87 -6.32
CA SER A 539 -55.55 33.40 -6.93
C SER A 539 -54.69 32.23 -7.44
N THR A 540 -54.00 32.41 -8.56
CA THR A 540 -53.41 31.30 -9.34
C THR A 540 -51.94 31.53 -9.69
N LEU A 541 -51.14 30.45 -9.63
CA LEU A 541 -49.71 30.36 -10.01
C LEU A 541 -48.78 31.25 -9.14
N HIS A 542 -47.52 30.91 -8.89
CA HIS A 542 -46.56 30.16 -9.71
C HIS A 542 -45.63 29.26 -8.85
N CYS A 543 -44.91 28.34 -9.49
CA CYS A 543 -43.89 27.51 -8.84
C CYS A 543 -42.48 27.92 -9.29
N PHE A 544 -41.53 28.03 -8.34
CA PHE A 544 -40.08 28.00 -8.56
C PHE A 544 -39.35 27.51 -7.30
N SER A 545 -38.14 26.96 -7.48
CA SER A 545 -37.27 26.36 -6.46
C SER A 545 -36.41 27.41 -5.71
N PHE A 546 -35.72 27.15 -4.60
CA PHE A 546 -34.95 25.95 -4.22
C PHE A 546 -34.75 25.76 -2.69
N SER A 547 -34.45 24.51 -2.30
CA SER A 547 -33.65 24.11 -1.12
C SER A 547 -34.20 24.28 0.31
N ALA A 548 -34.91 23.26 0.79
CA ALA A 548 -34.75 22.71 2.15
C ALA A 548 -35.08 21.19 2.12
N LYS A 549 -34.38 20.38 2.93
CA LYS A 549 -34.59 18.91 3.03
C LYS A 549 -35.45 18.54 4.23
N ALA A 550 -35.95 17.30 4.22
CA ALA A 550 -36.59 16.57 5.33
C ALA A 550 -38.02 17.00 5.74
N SER A 551 -39.03 16.64 4.93
CA SER A 551 -40.42 16.47 5.41
C SER A 551 -41.32 15.57 4.53
N LYS A 552 -40.78 14.75 3.60
CA LYS A 552 -41.62 14.07 2.58
C LYS A 552 -41.81 12.56 2.74
N ASP A 553 -40.92 11.89 3.47
CA ASP A 553 -40.91 10.41 3.52
C ASP A 553 -41.88 9.82 4.57
N LYS A 554 -42.43 10.66 5.47
CA LYS A 554 -43.20 10.19 6.64
C LYS A 554 -44.65 9.82 6.34
N ASP A 555 -45.26 10.43 5.33
CA ASP A 555 -46.67 10.19 4.98
C ASP A 555 -46.82 9.14 3.88
N GLN A 556 -45.87 9.04 2.95
CA GLN A 556 -45.88 8.00 1.90
C GLN A 556 -45.77 6.59 2.51
N CYS A 557 -44.94 6.43 3.55
CA CYS A 557 -44.75 5.15 4.24
C CYS A 557 -45.99 4.68 5.04
N LYS A 558 -46.97 5.56 5.35
CA LYS A 558 -48.23 5.13 5.98
C LYS A 558 -49.16 4.39 5.01
N CYS A 559 -49.23 4.82 3.76
CA CYS A 559 -50.12 4.24 2.76
C CYS A 559 -49.69 2.82 2.33
N GLU A 560 -48.39 2.59 2.19
CA GLU A 560 -47.83 1.30 1.78
C GLU A 560 -48.10 0.19 2.82
N ASN A 561 -48.04 0.54 4.11
CA ASN A 561 -48.40 -0.38 5.20
C ASN A 561 -49.88 -0.77 5.17
N LEU A 562 -50.79 0.16 4.82
CA LEU A 562 -52.23 -0.13 4.73
C LEU A 562 -52.55 -1.10 3.59
N VAL A 563 -51.94 -0.91 2.41
CA VAL A 563 -52.06 -1.82 1.26
C VAL A 563 -51.48 -3.20 1.59
N THR A 564 -50.35 -3.24 2.32
CA THR A 564 -49.74 -4.50 2.77
C THR A 564 -50.66 -5.27 3.72
N PHE A 565 -51.30 -4.58 4.67
CA PHE A 565 -52.28 -5.19 5.58
C PHE A 565 -53.53 -5.70 4.84
N GLN A 566 -54.03 -4.93 3.87
CA GLN A 566 -55.21 -5.30 3.07
C GLN A 566 -54.92 -6.53 2.18
N ASN A 567 -53.72 -6.63 1.61
CA ASN A 567 -53.27 -7.80 0.86
C ASN A 567 -53.11 -9.04 1.76
N TYR A 568 -52.58 -8.87 2.98
CA TYR A 568 -52.46 -9.95 3.96
C TYR A 568 -53.84 -10.50 4.37
N ALA A 569 -54.78 -9.61 4.73
CA ALA A 569 -56.15 -9.99 5.07
C ALA A 569 -56.88 -10.68 3.89
N THR A 570 -56.68 -10.20 2.66
CA THR A 570 -57.29 -10.81 1.47
C THR A 570 -56.74 -12.21 1.18
N ASN A 571 -55.42 -12.40 1.30
CA ASN A 571 -54.80 -13.73 1.16
C ASN A 571 -55.31 -14.70 2.23
N GLU A 572 -55.43 -14.27 3.49
CA GLU A 572 -55.87 -15.18 4.55
C GLU A 572 -57.37 -15.52 4.44
N VAL A 573 -58.22 -14.60 3.96
CA VAL A 573 -59.62 -14.91 3.61
C VAL A 573 -59.72 -15.87 2.42
N GLN A 574 -58.84 -15.75 1.41
CA GLN A 574 -58.77 -16.73 0.31
C GLN A 574 -58.30 -18.11 0.81
N ARG A 575 -57.30 -18.15 1.69
CA ARG A 575 -56.79 -19.37 2.33
C ARG A 575 -57.87 -20.07 3.18
N LEU A 576 -58.67 -19.30 3.92
CA LEU A 576 -59.77 -19.83 4.73
C LEU A 576 -60.94 -20.33 3.87
N THR A 577 -61.28 -19.64 2.77
CA THR A 577 -62.35 -20.08 1.86
C THR A 577 -61.96 -21.29 1.00
N GLN A 578 -60.67 -21.48 0.67
CA GLN A 578 -60.15 -22.70 0.04
C GLN A 578 -60.17 -23.95 0.93
N ARG A 579 -60.52 -23.85 2.22
CA ARG A 579 -60.77 -25.00 3.11
C ARG A 579 -62.23 -25.48 3.13
N TYR A 580 -63.13 -24.85 2.39
CA TYR A 580 -64.57 -25.13 2.39
C TYR A 580 -65.15 -25.32 0.97
N ILE A 581 -64.36 -25.91 0.06
CA ILE A 581 -64.76 -26.35 -1.29
C ILE A 581 -64.28 -27.78 -1.51
#